data_AF-A0A7C3HSM1-F1
#
_entry.id   AF-A0A7C3HSM1-F1
#
_cell.length_a   1.000
_cell.length_b   1.000
_cell.length_c   1.000
_cell.angle_alpha   90.00
_cell.angle_beta   90.00
_cell.angle_gamma   90.00
#
_symmetry.space_group_name_H-M   'P 1'
#
loop_
_entity.id
_entity.type
_entity.pdbx_description
1 polymer ?
#
loop_
_entity_poly.entity_id
_entity_poly.type
_entity_poly.pdbx_seq_one_letter_code
_entity_poly.pdbx_strand_id
1 'polypeptide(L)' 'MQQTFYQWLTSQTDREDVIGAFAATMEQFEEPQSTRKKVNAHMKWATWLVDKNASPDVIRAFNLAWREYQADVELS' A
#
# COMPACT_ATOMS: atom_id res chain seq x y z
N MET A 1 -17.60 -5.66 -6.07
CA MET A 1 -16.21 -6.17 -6.01
C MET A 1 -15.49 -5.32 -5.00
N GLN A 2 -14.83 -5.93 -4.02
CA GLN A 2 -14.01 -5.22 -3.04
C GLN A 2 -12.76 -4.68 -3.77
N GLN A 3 -12.50 -3.37 -3.68
CA GLN A 3 -11.32 -2.74 -4.27
C GLN A 3 -10.05 -3.33 -3.63
N THR A 4 -8.98 -3.56 -4.40
CA THR A 4 -7.69 -4.01 -3.82
C THR A 4 -6.94 -2.82 -3.19
N PHE A 5 -6.00 -3.10 -2.27
CA PHE A 5 -5.16 -2.03 -1.71
C PHE A 5 -4.42 -1.24 -2.78
N TYR A 6 -3.93 -1.88 -3.85
CA TYR A 6 -3.25 -1.18 -4.93
C TYR A 6 -4.20 -0.23 -5.67
N GLN A 7 -5.39 -0.70 -6.04
CA GLN A 7 -6.40 0.13 -6.71
C GLN A 7 -6.84 1.31 -5.83
N TRP A 8 -7.00 1.06 -4.52
CA TRP A 8 -7.29 2.12 -3.57
C TRP A 8 -6.13 3.12 -3.52
N LEU A 9 -4.89 2.64 -3.34
CA LEU A 9 -3.71 3.49 -3.23
C LEU A 9 -3.49 4.37 -4.47
N THR A 10 -3.70 3.84 -5.67
CA THR A 10 -3.58 4.62 -6.92
C THR A 10 -4.58 5.76 -7.03
N SER A 11 -5.69 5.72 -6.28
CA SER A 11 -6.66 6.83 -6.23
C SER A 11 -6.29 7.93 -5.22
N GLN A 12 -5.22 7.75 -4.46
CA GLN A 12 -4.82 8.65 -3.37
C GLN A 12 -3.69 9.62 -3.77
N THR A 13 -3.23 9.61 -5.03
CA THR A 13 -2.07 10.39 -5.51
C THR A 13 -2.21 11.90 -5.36
N ASP A 14 -3.45 12.41 -5.36
CA ASP A 14 -3.74 13.85 -5.25
C ASP A 14 -3.75 14.37 -3.81
N ARG A 15 -3.53 13.52 -2.81
CA ARG A 15 -3.49 13.94 -1.39
C ARG A 15 -2.21 14.70 -1.07
N GLU A 16 -2.32 15.75 -0.27
CA GLU A 16 -1.20 16.57 0.20
C GLU A 16 -0.58 16.05 1.53
N ASP A 17 -0.86 14.80 1.90
CA ASP A 17 -0.37 14.19 3.14
C ASP A 17 0.62 13.04 2.91
N VAL A 18 1.02 12.38 3.99
CA VAL A 18 1.98 11.26 3.94
C VAL A 18 1.48 10.06 3.13
N ILE A 19 0.16 9.89 3.00
CA ILE A 19 -0.43 8.82 2.21
C ILE A 19 -0.40 9.19 0.73
N GLY A 20 -0.69 10.44 0.39
CA GLY A 20 -0.54 10.94 -0.99
C GLY A 20 0.91 10.89 -1.48
N ALA A 21 1.86 11.33 -0.64
CA ALA A 21 3.28 11.21 -0.95
C ALA A 21 3.72 9.74 -1.14
N PHE A 22 3.19 8.82 -0.33
CA PHE A 22 3.42 7.39 -0.48
C PHE A 22 2.80 6.85 -1.78
N ALA A 23 1.55 7.21 -2.09
CA ALA A 23 0.85 6.81 -3.31
C ALA A 23 1.60 7.26 -4.57
N ALA A 24 2.01 8.54 -4.64
CA ALA A 24 2.80 9.08 -5.74
C ALA A 24 4.17 8.39 -5.88
N THR A 25 4.79 8.00 -4.77
CA THR A 25 6.03 7.20 -4.80
C THR A 25 5.76 5.80 -5.37
N MET A 26 4.66 5.17 -4.97
CA MET A 26 4.31 3.81 -5.38
C MET A 26 3.83 3.72 -6.84
N GLU A 27 3.31 4.80 -7.43
CA GLU A 27 2.93 4.86 -8.85
C GLU A 27 4.11 4.54 -9.81
N GLN A 28 5.34 4.76 -9.35
CA GLN A 28 6.55 4.45 -10.12
C GLN A 28 6.89 2.94 -10.14
N PHE A 29 6.14 2.13 -9.40
CA PHE A 29 6.38 0.69 -9.25
C PHE A 29 5.14 -0.11 -9.63
N GLU A 30 5.36 -1.31 -10.18
CA GLU A 30 4.28 -2.27 -10.36
C GLU A 30 3.77 -2.79 -9.00
N GLU A 31 2.49 -3.19 -8.95
CA GLU A 31 1.93 -3.82 -7.75
C GLU A 31 2.80 -5.01 -7.33
N PRO A 32 3.23 -5.08 -6.05
CA PRO A 32 4.00 -6.21 -5.54
C PRO A 32 3.32 -7.54 -5.85
N GLN A 33 4.07 -8.51 -6.36
CA GLN A 33 3.60 -9.87 -6.61
C GLN A 33 4.20 -10.81 -5.57
N SER A 34 3.43 -11.82 -5.12
CA SER A 34 3.96 -12.88 -4.26
C SER A 34 4.09 -14.18 -5.03
N THR A 35 5.25 -14.82 -4.94
CA THR A 35 5.47 -16.18 -5.46
C THR A 35 4.94 -17.26 -4.50
N ARG A 36 4.52 -16.88 -3.29
CA ARG A 36 4.01 -17.80 -2.27
C ARG A 36 2.48 -17.89 -2.34
N LYS A 37 1.96 -19.12 -2.45
CA LYS A 37 0.52 -19.43 -2.64
C LYS A 37 -0.45 -18.94 -1.55
N LYS A 38 0.01 -18.48 -0.38
CA LYS A 38 -0.84 -18.10 0.77
C LYS A 38 -0.28 -16.92 1.58
N VAL A 39 0.06 -15.82 0.92
CA VAL A 39 0.46 -14.57 1.61
C VAL A 39 -0.71 -13.59 1.51
N ASN A 40 -1.15 -13.04 2.64
CA ASN A 40 -2.18 -11.99 2.64
C ASN A 40 -1.61 -10.71 2.00
N ALA A 41 -2.49 -9.84 1.49
CA ALA A 41 -2.06 -8.68 0.74
C ALA A 41 -1.16 -7.73 1.56
N HIS A 42 -1.43 -7.55 2.86
CA HIS A 42 -0.57 -6.72 3.74
C HIS A 42 0.86 -7.25 3.78
N MET A 43 1.03 -8.55 4.03
CA MET A 43 2.35 -9.17 4.16
C MET A 43 3.10 -9.18 2.82
N LYS A 44 2.38 -9.27 1.69
CA LYS A 44 2.96 -9.10 0.34
C LYS A 44 3.63 -7.73 0.19
N TRP A 45 2.93 -6.66 0.57
CA TRP A 45 3.45 -5.30 0.52
C TRP A 45 4.58 -5.07 1.52
N ALA A 46 4.42 -5.54 2.76
CA ALA A 46 5.43 -5.40 3.80
C ALA A 46 6.75 -6.09 3.43
N THR A 47 6.70 -7.33 2.92
CA THR A 47 7.90 -8.03 2.42
C THR A 47 8.56 -7.25 1.29
N TRP A 48 7.78 -6.78 0.31
CA TRP A 48 8.32 -6.05 -0.82
C TRP A 48 9.02 -4.74 -0.41
N LEU A 49 8.45 -4.00 0.55
CA LEU A 49 9.06 -2.78 1.09
C LEU A 49 10.39 -3.07 1.80
N VAL A 50 10.45 -4.17 2.55
CA VAL A 50 11.71 -4.63 3.20
C VAL A 50 12.74 -5.02 2.14
N ASP A 51 12.35 -5.76 1.10
CA ASP A 51 13.24 -6.17 0.00
C ASP A 51 13.80 -4.97 -0.78
N LYS A 52 13.04 -3.87 -0.85
CA LYS A 52 13.46 -2.59 -1.43
C LYS A 52 14.31 -1.73 -0.49
N ASN A 53 14.59 -2.20 0.72
CA ASN A 53 15.26 -1.44 1.77
C ASN A 53 14.57 -0.09 2.03
N ALA A 54 13.23 -0.11 2.08
CA ALA A 54 12.41 1.07 2.32
C ALA A 54 12.79 1.73 3.66
N SER A 55 12.79 3.07 3.67
CA SER A 55 13.09 3.80 4.89
C SER A 55 12.00 3.62 5.95
N PRO A 56 12.30 3.85 7.24
CA PRO A 56 11.28 3.81 8.31
C PRO A 56 10.08 4.72 8.03
N ASP A 57 10.30 5.87 7.39
CA ASP A 57 9.21 6.80 7.02
C ASP A 57 8.27 6.22 5.95
N VAL A 58 8.81 5.51 4.95
CA VAL A 58 8.01 4.82 3.94
C VAL A 58 7.20 3.68 4.57
N ILE A 59 7.80 2.91 5.48
CA ILE A 59 7.09 1.85 6.21
C ILE A 59 5.97 2.44 7.08
N ARG A 60 6.20 3.58 7.73
CA ARG A 60 5.16 4.28 8.50
C ARG A 60 4.01 4.73 7.60
N ALA A 61 4.32 5.33 6.45
CA ALA A 61 3.30 5.78 5.50
C ALA A 61 2.47 4.60 4.96
N PHE A 62 3.11 3.46 4.65
CA PHE A 62 2.43 2.23 4.29
C PHE A 62 1.45 1.75 5.36
N ASN A 63 1.87 1.67 6.63
CA ASN A 63 1.00 1.22 7.72
C ASN A 63 -0.21 2.15 7.92
N LEU A 64 -0.02 3.47 7.76
CA LEU A 64 -1.11 4.45 7.81
C LEU A 64 -2.09 4.26 6.66
N ALA A 65 -1.58 4.17 5.43
CA ALA A 65 -2.36 3.91 4.23
C ALA A 65 -3.17 2.62 4.34
N TRP A 66 -2.55 1.54 4.84
CA TRP A 66 -3.21 0.25 5.00
C TRP A 66 -4.38 0.31 5.98
N ARG A 67 -4.20 1.01 7.11
CA ARG A 67 -5.26 1.18 8.11
C ARG A 67 -6.45 1.96 7.55
N GLU A 68 -6.21 3.02 6.77
CA GLU A 68 -7.29 3.78 6.12
C GLU A 68 -8.02 2.94 5.08
N TYR A 69 -7.29 2.21 4.24
CA TYR A 69 -7.88 1.27 3.29
C TYR A 69 -8.79 0.23 3.98
N GLN A 70 -8.36 -0.35 5.11
CA GLN A 70 -9.19 -1.30 5.84
C GLN A 70 -10.48 -0.66 6.35
N ALA A 71 -10.41 0.58 6.85
CA ALA A 71 -11.58 1.30 7.31
C ALA A 71 -12.57 1.58 6.15
N ASP A 72 -12.08 2.02 4.99
CA ASP A 72 -12.92 2.28 3.82
C ASP A 72 -13.61 1.00 3.32
N VAL A 73 -12.88 -0.12 3.33
CA VAL A 73 -13.36 -1.42 2.89
C VAL A 73 -14.34 -2.06 3.87
N GLU A 74 -14.21 -1.82 5.18
CA GLU A 74 -15.18 -2.29 6.20
C GLU A 74 -16.50 -1.49 6.17
N LEU A 75 -16.46 -0.26 5.65
CA LEU A 75 -17.62 0.63 5.52
C LEU A 75 -18.39 0.50 4.19
N SER A 76 -17.84 -0.28 3.24
CA SER A 76 -18.37 -0.47 1.88
C SER A 76 -19.13 -1.80 1.72
#